data_AF-A0A6N2KK87-F1
#
_entry.id   AF-A0A6N2KK87-F1
#
_cell.length_a   1.000
_cell.length_b   1.000
_cell.length_c   1.000
_cell.angle_alpha   90.00
_cell.angle_beta   90.00
_cell.angle_gamma   90.00
#
_symmetry.space_group_name_H-M   'P 1'
#
loop_
_entity.id
_entity.type
_entity.pdbx_description
1 polymer ?
#
loop_
_entity_poly.entity_id
_entity_poly.type
_entity_poly.pdbx_seq_one_letter_code
_entity_poly.pdbx_strand_id
1 'polypeptide(L)' 'MFLFREGKPRINYVTVFERPGLKEFLKQIGEFADLILFTAGLEGYARPLFDRIDVENRFSQRLYRPSTVST' A
#
# COMPACT_ATOMS: atom_id res chain seq x y z
N MET A 1 14.69 1.25 -6.96
CA MET A 1 16.03 1.84 -7.16
C MET A 1 16.02 3.24 -6.59
N PHE A 2 16.63 3.45 -5.42
CA PHE A 2 16.74 4.78 -4.82
C PHE A 2 17.89 5.51 -5.52
N LEU A 3 17.59 6.66 -6.14
CA LEU A 3 18.60 7.48 -6.80
C LEU A 3 19.37 8.26 -5.72
N PHE A 4 20.66 7.97 -5.57
CA PHE A 4 21.58 8.76 -4.75
C PHE A 4 22.11 9.92 -5.59
N ARG A 5 21.99 11.15 -5.07
CA ARG A 5 22.78 12.29 -5.52
C ARG A 5 23.64 12.69 -4.32
N GLU A 6 24.96 12.62 -4.47
CA GLU A 6 25.94 13.06 -3.46
C GLU A 6 25.91 12.28 -2.13
N GLY A 7 25.58 10.97 -2.17
CA GLY A 7 25.69 10.09 -1.00
C GLY A 7 24.65 10.33 0.12
N LYS A 8 23.72 11.27 -0.06
CA LYS A 8 22.59 11.47 0.87
C LYS A 8 21.31 10.88 0.27
N PRO A 9 20.50 10.15 1.08
CA PRO A 9 19.21 9.65 0.61
C PRO A 9 18.31 10.83 0.25
N ARG A 10 17.77 10.84 -0.97
CA ARG A 10 16.75 11.80 -1.39
C ARG A 10 15.45 11.45 -0.67
N ILE A 11 15.11 12.21 0.38
CA ILE A 11 13.85 12.07 1.10
C ILE A 11 12.76 12.77 0.29
N ASN A 12 11.87 11.99 -0.32
CA ASN A 12 10.67 12.51 -0.96
C ASN A 12 9.53 12.47 0.06
N TYR A 13 9.02 13.65 0.43
CA TYR A 13 7.81 13.74 1.25
C TYR A 13 6.59 13.52 0.38
N VAL A 14 5.72 12.61 0.81
CA VAL A 14 4.45 12.31 0.13
C VAL A 14 3.32 12.47 1.14
N THR A 15 2.36 13.32 0.80
CA THR A 15 1.14 13.49 1.60
C THR A 15 0.10 12.49 1.13
N VAL A 16 -0.50 11.77 2.06
CA VAL A 16 -1.51 10.75 1.79
C VAL A 16 -2.77 11.09 2.60
N PHE A 17 -3.92 11.03 1.92
CA PHE A 17 -5.21 11.26 2.54
C PHE A 17 -6.03 9.97 2.46
N GLU A 18 -6.55 9.53 3.60
CA GLU A 18 -7.50 8.42 3.63
C GLU A 18 -8.83 8.87 3.01
N ARG A 19 -9.41 8.02 2.17
CA ARG A 19 -10.75 8.26 1.64
C ARG A 19 -11.76 8.17 2.79
N PRO A 20 -12.71 9.10 2.93
CA PRO A 20 -13.76 9.00 3.94
C PRO A 20 -14.50 7.65 3.85
N GLY A 21 -14.71 7.00 5.00
CA GLY A 21 -15.37 5.70 5.10
C GLY A 21 -14.48 4.48 4.81
N LEU A 22 -13.15 4.65 4.62
CA LEU A 22 -12.24 3.55 4.30
C LEU A 22 -12.28 2.41 5.34
N LYS A 23 -12.33 2.75 6.64
CA LYS A 23 -12.30 1.75 7.71
C LYS A 23 -13.60 0.94 7.78
N GLU A 24 -14.73 1.63 7.69
CA GLU A 24 -16.06 1.02 7.65
C GLU A 24 -16.21 0.13 6.42
N PHE A 25 -15.74 0.61 5.26
CA PHE A 25 -15.72 -0.16 4.03
C PHE A 25 -14.95 -1.46 4.19
N LEU A 26 -13.69 -1.39 4.67
CA LEU A 26 -12.85 -2.58 4.86
C LEU A 26 -13.45 -3.57 5.87
N LYS A 27 -14.09 -3.07 6.92
CA LYS A 27 -14.80 -3.93 7.88
C LYS A 27 -15.96 -4.67 7.22
N GLN A 28 -16.86 -3.96 6.53
CA GLN A 28 -18.04 -4.56 5.91
C GLN A 28 -17.69 -5.56 4.82
N ILE A 29 -16.71 -5.25 3.96
CA ILE A 29 -16.31 -6.17 2.89
C ILE A 29 -15.59 -7.41 3.43
N GLY A 30 -14.83 -7.27 4.52
CA GLY A 30 -14.17 -8.38 5.19
C GLY A 30 -15.13 -9.39 5.86
N GLU A 31 -16.42 -9.05 6.02
CA GLU A 31 -17.42 -9.98 6.55
C GLU A 31 -17.84 -11.05 5.54
N PHE A 32 -17.64 -10.82 4.24
CA PHE A 32 -18.10 -11.74 3.19
C PHE A 32 -17.07 -12.03 2.10
N ALA A 33 -15.89 -11.42 2.13
CA ALA A 33 -14.86 -11.61 1.12
C ALA A 33 -13.44 -11.58 1.71
N ASP A 34 -12.55 -12.38 1.11
CA ASP A 34 -11.12 -12.29 1.37
C ASP A 34 -10.54 -11.01 0.76
N LEU A 35 -9.83 -10.23 1.57
CA LEU A 35 -9.28 -8.96 1.12
C LEU A 35 -7.87 -9.13 0.58
N ILE A 36 -7.68 -8.78 -0.69
CA ILE A 36 -6.37 -8.74 -1.34
C ILE A 36 -6.05 -7.29 -1.67
N LEU A 37 -4.92 -6.79 -1.16
CA LEU A 37 -4.40 -5.50 -1.57
C LEU A 37 -3.70 -5.65 -2.92
N PHE A 38 -4.20 -4.99 -3.96
CA PHE A 38 -3.54 -4.96 -5.27
C PHE A 38 -3.28 -3.51 -5.70
N THR A 39 -2.01 -3.16 -5.87
CA THR A 39 -1.60 -1.80 -6.19
C THR A 39 -0.53 -1.75 -7.28
N ALA A 40 -0.60 -0.72 -8.12
CA ALA A 40 0.50 -0.34 -9.01
C ALA A 40 1.68 0.28 -8.23
N GLY A 41 1.59 0.49 -6.92
CA GLY A 41 2.69 0.99 -6.11
C GLY A 41 3.86 0.01 -6.02
N LEU A 42 5.09 0.54 -5.99
CA LEU A 42 6.25 -0.25 -5.56
C LEU A 42 6.14 -0.51 -4.05
N GLU A 43 6.52 -1.70 -3.64
CA GLU A 43 6.43 -2.14 -2.24
C GLU A 43 7.09 -1.17 -1.26
N GLY A 44 8.30 -0.69 -1.56
CA GLY A 44 9.03 0.22 -0.68
C GLY A 44 8.33 1.56 -0.41
N TYR A 45 7.39 1.97 -1.27
CA TYR A 45 6.54 3.14 -1.05
C TYR A 45 5.19 2.76 -0.43
N ALA A 46 4.57 1.69 -0.95
CA ALA A 46 3.20 1.32 -0.60
C ALA A 46 3.10 0.66 0.77
N ARG A 47 4.03 -0.22 1.14
CA ARG A 47 3.99 -1.01 2.38
C ARG A 47 3.82 -0.13 3.63
N PRO A 48 4.62 0.93 3.87
CA PRO A 48 4.45 1.79 5.04
C PRO A 48 3.09 2.52 5.12
N LEU A 49 2.45 2.76 3.97
CA LEU A 49 1.13 3.39 3.92
C LEU A 49 0.05 2.40 4.34
N PHE A 50 0.08 1.19 3.77
CA PHE A 50 -0.90 0.16 4.07
C PHE A 50 -0.74 -0.41 5.48
N ASP A 51 0.48 -0.43 6.04
CA ASP A 51 0.70 -0.78 7.46
C ASP A 51 -0.03 0.18 8.42
N ARG A 52 -0.26 1.44 8.02
CA ARG A 52 -1.04 2.41 8.82
C ARG A 52 -2.54 2.26 8.61
N ILE A 53 -2.97 1.84 7.42
CA ILE A 53 -4.39 1.65 7.07
C ILE A 53 -4.92 0.33 7.64
N ASP A 54 -4.11 -0.73 7.59
CA ASP A 54 -4.51 -2.10 7.91
C ASP A 54 -3.88 -2.61 9.22
N VAL A 55 -4.21 -1.94 10.32
CA VAL A 55 -3.68 -2.27 11.66
C VAL A 55 -4.17 -3.64 12.15
N GLU A 56 -5.31 -4.10 11.66
CA GLU A 56 -5.91 -5.40 12.01
C GLU A 56 -5.45 -6.56 11.11
N ASN A 57 -4.51 -6.30 10.18
CA ASN A 57 -3.99 -7.29 9.23
C ASN A 57 -5.13 -8.02 8.46
N ARG A 58 -6.10 -7.25 7.96
CA ARG A 58 -7.28 -7.73 7.24
C ARG A 58 -6.96 -8.23 5.83
N PHE A 59 -5.89 -7.73 5.21
CA PHE A 59 -5.47 -8.19 3.88
C PHE A 59 -4.72 -9.52 3.95
N SER A 60 -5.30 -10.59 3.40
CA SER A 60 -4.69 -11.92 3.36
C SER A 60 -3.49 -11.99 2.42
N GLN A 61 -3.47 -11.17 1.37
CA GLN A 61 -2.36 -11.04 0.44
C GLN A 61 -2.14 -9.59 0.01
N ARG A 62 -0.88 -9.26 -0.30
CA ARG A 62 -0.48 -7.94 -0.80
C ARG A 62 0.31 -8.11 -2.10
N LEU A 63 -0.29 -7.67 -3.20
CA LEU A 63 0.23 -7.70 -4.56
C LEU A 63 0.68 -6.29 -4.96
N TYR A 64 1.99 -6.10 -5.06
CA TYR A 64 2.60 -4.83 -5.46
C TYR A 64 2.84 -4.81 -6.97
N ARG A 65 3.45 -3.74 -7.48
CA ARG A 65 3.76 -3.60 -8.91
C ARG A 65 4.43 -4.82 -9.54
N PRO A 66 5.42 -5.53 -8.92
CA PRO A 66 6.01 -6.72 -9.52
C PRO A 66 5.04 -7.89 -9.75
N SER A 67 3.83 -7.84 -9.18
CA SER A 67 2.76 -8.81 -9.40
C SER A 67 1.95 -8.56 -10.67
N THR A 68 2.25 -7.50 -11.43
CA THR A 68 1.63 -7.27 -12.76
C THR A 68 2.41 -7.98 -13.86
N VAL A 69 1.76 -8.25 -14.99
CA VAL A 69 2.47 -8.69 -16.20
C VAL A 69 3.43 -7.61 -16.69
N SER A 70 4.55 -8.02 -17.27
CA SER A 70 5.44 -7.13 -18.01
C SER A 70 4.95 -7.08 -19.46
N THR A 71 4.59 -5.90 -19.95
CA THR A 71 4.37 -5.62 -21.38
C THR A 71 5.60 -4.96 -21.96
#